data_AF-A0A543J5M0-F1
#
_entry.id   AF-A0A543J5M0-F1
#
_cell.length_a   1.000
_cell.length_b   1.000
_cell.length_c   1.000
_cell.angle_alpha   90.00
_cell.angle_beta   90.00
_cell.angle_gamma   90.00
#
_symmetry.space_group_name_H-M   'P 1'
#
loop_
_entity.id
_entity.type
_entity.pdbx_description
1 polymer ?
#
loop_
_entity_poly.entity_id
_entity_poly.type
_entity_poly.pdbx_seq_one_letter_code
_entity_poly.pdbx_strand_id
1 'polypeptide(L)'
;MRAQRLTTPARSLSELLRDVLAVQAQDVTAAGLAVRARTSGVTPADLRAALDAGDVVRTCAMRGAVHLLRREDVGWLVGLLGPVNVARSRRRRLELGLTDEVCARALGALREVLTEPLTKPEVVARLADVGVPLDPATAAPAYLLAYAANKGVVVAGESTYRLLPRADDEPRGVAELVRRYLRAYGPATVEDFTAWSGVPEPDVRAAFPFDDLVEGKHGWQLPTTDATDLDGTVRLLGPFDTFLLGYTDRTLLLDPLHAPLVQTAGPHIVVDGQVRGTWRRRDGRVVVEQLGHIPVSELDVEVESVLAWI
;
A
#
# COMPACT_ATOMS: atom_id res chain seq x y z
N MET A 1 12.79 -3.48 11.38
CA MET A 1 11.54 -3.25 12.16
C MET A 1 11.31 -1.79 12.55
N ARG A 2 12.29 -1.10 13.18
CA ARG A 2 12.15 0.31 13.61
C ARG A 2 11.73 1.27 12.49
N ALA A 3 12.43 1.22 11.36
CA ALA A 3 12.13 2.01 10.15
C ALA A 3 10.69 1.86 9.66
N GLN A 4 10.12 0.66 9.77
CA GLN A 4 8.73 0.37 9.40
C GLN A 4 7.73 0.63 10.55
N ARG A 5 8.17 1.31 11.63
CA ARG A 5 7.34 1.64 12.80
C ARG A 5 6.79 0.43 13.57
N LEU A 6 7.40 -0.75 13.41
CA LEU A 6 6.98 -1.96 14.12
C LEU A 6 7.48 -1.99 15.57
N THR A 7 8.64 -1.43 15.88
CA THR A 7 9.17 -1.36 17.28
C THR A 7 9.06 0.04 17.88
N THR A 8 8.86 1.07 17.06
CA THR A 8 8.64 2.45 17.50
C THR A 8 7.40 2.99 16.81
N PRO A 9 6.19 2.62 17.29
CA PRO A 9 4.94 2.94 16.62
C PRO A 9 4.75 4.46 16.46
N ALA A 10 4.21 4.85 15.32
CA ALA A 10 3.84 6.24 15.05
C ALA A 10 2.67 6.67 15.94
N ARG A 11 2.62 7.96 16.29
CA ARG A 11 1.54 8.56 17.09
C ARG A 11 0.38 9.09 16.24
N SER A 12 0.52 9.07 14.92
CA SER A 12 -0.51 9.52 13.99
C SER A 12 -0.41 8.80 12.64
N LEU A 13 -1.51 8.82 11.88
CA LEU A 13 -1.55 8.31 10.51
C LEU A 13 -0.62 9.08 9.57
N SER A 14 -0.51 10.40 9.74
CA SER A 14 0.41 11.22 8.93
C SER A 14 1.87 10.86 9.21
N GLU A 15 2.25 10.65 10.48
CA GLU A 15 3.59 10.20 10.82
C GLU A 15 3.87 8.82 10.22
N LEU A 16 2.96 7.86 10.38
CA LEU A 16 3.07 6.53 9.78
C LEU A 16 3.32 6.62 8.27
N LEU A 17 2.41 7.26 7.54
CA LEU A 17 2.43 7.30 6.08
C LEU A 17 3.60 8.14 5.54
N ARG A 18 4.11 9.11 6.30
CA ARG A 18 5.37 9.79 5.96
C ARG A 18 6.57 8.85 6.01
N ASP A 19 6.61 7.95 6.98
CA ASP A 19 7.77 7.08 7.22
C ASP A 19 7.74 5.80 6.38
N VAL A 20 6.58 5.14 6.24
CA VAL A 20 6.44 3.90 5.43
C VAL A 20 6.02 4.16 3.99
N LEU A 21 5.78 5.45 3.65
CA LEU A 21 5.25 5.99 2.40
C LEU A 21 3.80 5.59 2.09
N ALA A 22 3.47 4.31 2.20
CA ALA A 22 2.17 3.78 1.81
C ALA A 22 1.84 2.49 2.55
N VAL A 23 0.54 2.24 2.73
CA VAL A 23 0.01 0.96 3.23
C VAL A 23 -0.93 0.38 2.20
N GLN A 24 -0.76 -0.89 1.83
CA GLN A 24 -1.63 -1.53 0.84
C GLN A 24 -3.07 -1.65 1.36
N ALA A 25 -4.04 -1.30 0.51
CA ALA A 25 -5.42 -1.05 0.95
C ALA A 25 -6.50 -1.46 -0.07
N GLN A 26 -6.28 -2.54 -0.83
CA GLN A 26 -7.39 -3.12 -1.59
C GLN A 26 -8.46 -3.67 -0.64
N ASP A 27 -8.03 -4.31 0.44
CA ASP A 27 -8.85 -4.75 1.56
C ASP A 27 -8.69 -3.76 2.73
N VAL A 28 -9.80 -3.21 3.21
CA VAL A 28 -9.80 -2.18 4.27
C VAL A 28 -9.43 -2.77 5.62
N THR A 29 -9.83 -4.01 5.90
CA THR A 29 -9.48 -4.72 7.13
C THR A 29 -7.98 -5.00 7.19
N ALA A 30 -7.39 -5.47 6.09
CA ALA A 30 -5.96 -5.70 5.96
C ALA A 30 -5.15 -4.39 6.15
N ALA A 31 -5.60 -3.29 5.52
CA ALA A 31 -4.99 -1.98 5.71
C ALA A 31 -5.06 -1.53 7.17
N GLY A 32 -6.21 -1.73 7.82
CA GLY A 32 -6.40 -1.47 9.24
C GLY A 32 -5.41 -2.24 10.11
N LEU A 33 -5.22 -3.54 9.86
CA LEU A 33 -4.24 -4.35 10.59
C LEU A 33 -2.79 -3.88 10.38
N ALA A 34 -2.45 -3.42 9.18
CA ALA A 34 -1.13 -2.85 8.91
C ALA A 34 -0.91 -1.50 9.62
N VAL A 35 -1.96 -0.67 9.75
CA VAL A 35 -1.95 0.56 10.57
C VAL A 35 -1.81 0.21 12.04
N ARG A 36 -2.61 -0.74 12.56
CA ARG A 36 -2.57 -1.22 13.95
C ARG A 36 -1.16 -1.62 14.37
N ALA A 37 -0.50 -2.45 13.56
CA ALA A 37 0.84 -2.96 13.87
C ALA A 37 1.94 -1.87 13.94
N ARG A 38 1.64 -0.64 13.47
CA ARG A 38 2.61 0.44 13.29
C ARG A 38 2.25 1.73 14.00
N THR A 39 1.13 1.76 14.73
CA THR A 39 0.66 2.97 15.42
C THR A 39 0.33 2.69 16.87
N SER A 40 0.37 3.73 17.70
CA SER A 40 -0.04 3.67 19.09
C SER A 40 -1.06 4.76 19.36
N GLY A 41 -2.25 4.37 19.82
CA GLY A 41 -3.36 5.28 20.12
C GLY A 41 -4.25 5.64 18.91
N VAL A 42 -3.93 5.17 17.71
CA VAL A 42 -4.82 5.29 16.54
C VAL A 42 -5.85 4.17 16.58
N THR A 43 -7.11 4.48 16.28
CA THR A 43 -8.23 3.54 16.25
C THR A 43 -8.79 3.37 14.83
N PRO A 44 -9.63 2.36 14.56
CA PRO A 44 -10.37 2.26 13.30
C PRO A 44 -11.21 3.51 12.99
N ALA A 45 -11.77 4.16 14.02
CA ALA A 45 -12.55 5.38 13.88
C ALA A 45 -11.69 6.57 13.41
N ASP A 46 -10.46 6.70 13.92
CA ASP A 46 -9.53 7.74 13.48
C ASP A 46 -9.12 7.55 12.01
N LEU A 47 -8.89 6.31 11.58
CA LEU A 47 -8.60 6.00 10.18
C LEU A 47 -9.77 6.37 9.28
N ARG A 48 -11.00 6.03 9.69
CA ARG A 48 -12.21 6.41 8.96
C ARG A 48 -12.35 7.94 8.85
N ALA A 49 -12.20 8.64 9.98
CA ALA A 49 -12.28 10.10 10.03
C ALA A 49 -11.23 10.77 9.13
N ALA A 50 -9.99 10.26 9.10
CA ALA A 50 -8.93 10.79 8.24
C ALA A 50 -9.19 10.52 6.75
N LEU A 51 -9.81 9.39 6.41
CA LEU A 51 -10.25 9.08 5.03
C LEU A 51 -11.39 10.00 4.59
N ASP A 52 -12.32 10.30 5.49
CA ASP A 52 -13.47 11.19 5.23
C ASP A 52 -13.01 12.64 5.09
N ALA A 53 -12.12 13.10 5.96
CA ALA A 53 -11.49 14.43 5.88
C ALA A 53 -10.56 14.60 4.66
N GLY A 54 -10.01 13.49 4.16
CA GLY A 54 -9.08 13.50 3.02
C GLY A 54 -7.61 13.75 3.38
N ASP A 55 -7.27 13.72 4.67
CA ASP A 55 -5.89 13.75 5.16
C ASP A 55 -5.12 12.47 4.81
N VAL A 56 -5.86 11.35 4.82
CA VAL A 56 -5.43 10.07 4.26
C VAL A 56 -6.23 9.80 3.00
N VAL A 57 -5.52 9.45 1.93
CA VAL A 57 -6.11 9.20 0.62
C VAL A 57 -5.92 7.75 0.25
N ARG A 58 -7.01 7.07 -0.11
CA ARG A 58 -6.99 5.71 -0.64
C ARG A 58 -7.07 5.76 -2.17
N THR A 59 -5.97 5.48 -2.85
CA THR A 59 -5.87 5.55 -4.32
C THR A 59 -4.84 4.57 -4.89
N CYS A 60 -4.78 4.44 -6.22
CA CYS A 60 -3.78 3.60 -6.88
C CYS A 60 -2.37 4.21 -6.76
N ALA A 61 -1.38 3.37 -6.42
CA ALA A 61 0.03 3.75 -6.34
C ALA A 61 0.91 2.63 -6.90
N MET A 62 1.81 2.07 -6.09
CA MET A 62 2.77 1.04 -6.51
C MET A 62 2.07 -0.12 -7.22
N ARG A 63 2.57 -0.44 -8.42
CA ARG A 63 2.08 -1.53 -9.29
C ARG A 63 0.59 -1.44 -9.68
N GLY A 64 -0.07 -0.30 -9.49
CA GLY A 64 -1.49 -0.09 -9.75
C GLY A 64 -2.39 -0.57 -8.61
N ALA A 65 -1.82 -1.07 -7.52
CA ALA A 65 -2.55 -1.49 -6.34
C ALA A 65 -3.05 -0.28 -5.54
N VAL A 66 -4.20 -0.41 -4.90
CA VAL A 66 -4.76 0.62 -4.00
C VAL A 66 -3.95 0.70 -2.71
N HIS A 67 -3.55 1.90 -2.29
CA HIS A 67 -2.81 2.17 -1.07
C HIS A 67 -3.44 3.33 -0.29
N LEU A 68 -3.24 3.34 1.03
CA LEU A 68 -3.35 4.54 1.86
C LEU A 68 -2.09 5.38 1.65
N LEU A 69 -2.28 6.66 1.33
CA LEU A 69 -1.24 7.66 1.16
C LEU A 69 -1.57 8.88 2.03
N ARG A 70 -0.54 9.58 2.47
CA ARG A 70 -0.71 10.92 3.04
C ARG A 70 -1.11 11.88 1.93
N ARG A 71 -2.05 12.79 2.21
CA ARG A 71 -2.59 13.78 1.26
C ARG A 71 -1.52 14.51 0.43
N GLU A 72 -0.43 14.90 1.07
CA GLU A 72 0.70 15.65 0.48
C GLU A 72 1.57 14.82 -0.47
N ASP A 73 1.48 13.49 -0.41
CA ASP A 73 2.28 12.60 -1.25
C ASP A 73 1.49 12.11 -2.48
N VAL A 74 0.19 12.41 -2.57
CA VAL A 74 -0.71 11.85 -3.59
C VAL A 74 -0.36 12.31 -5.00
N GLY A 75 -0.26 13.62 -5.25
CA GLY A 75 -0.15 14.13 -6.62
C GLY A 75 1.20 13.78 -7.25
N TRP A 76 2.30 13.85 -6.49
CA TRP A 76 3.60 13.43 -7.02
C TRP A 76 3.68 11.90 -7.25
N LEU A 77 3.12 11.08 -6.34
CA LEU A 77 3.10 9.62 -6.52
C LEU A 77 2.19 9.20 -7.69
N VAL A 78 1.00 9.78 -7.81
CA VAL A 78 0.09 9.52 -8.93
C VAL A 78 0.70 10.05 -10.24
N GLY A 79 1.35 11.21 -10.21
CA GLY A 79 2.05 11.76 -11.37
C GLY A 79 3.20 10.86 -11.85
N LEU A 80 3.95 10.27 -10.91
CA LEU A 80 5.07 9.39 -11.21
C LEU A 80 4.63 7.98 -11.65
N LEU A 81 3.71 7.35 -10.90
CA LEU A 81 3.33 5.94 -11.06
C LEU A 81 2.11 5.74 -11.97
N GLY A 82 1.22 6.74 -12.04
CA GLY A 82 -0.02 6.69 -12.80
C GLY A 82 0.18 6.38 -14.29
N PRO A 83 1.11 7.05 -15.01
CA PRO A 83 1.40 6.73 -16.40
C PRO A 83 1.84 5.27 -16.61
N VAL A 84 2.70 4.75 -15.73
CA VAL A 84 3.18 3.36 -15.77
C VAL A 84 2.02 2.39 -15.60
N ASN A 85 1.15 2.63 -14.62
CA ASN A 85 -0.02 1.79 -14.34
C ASN A 85 -1.07 1.83 -15.46
N VAL A 86 -1.31 3.01 -16.05
CA VAL A 86 -2.23 3.19 -17.19
C VAL A 86 -1.74 2.43 -18.42
N ALA A 87 -0.43 2.47 -18.69
CA ALA A 87 0.17 1.69 -19.77
C ALA A 87 0.03 0.19 -19.53
N ARG A 88 0.35 -0.28 -18.31
CA ARG A 88 0.26 -1.70 -17.92
C ARG A 88 -1.15 -2.28 -18.07
N SER A 89 -2.17 -1.51 -17.71
CA SER A 89 -3.58 -1.95 -17.78
C SER A 89 -4.21 -1.83 -19.18
N ARG A 90 -3.51 -1.25 -20.17
CA ARG A 90 -4.10 -0.89 -21.48
C ARG A 90 -4.74 -2.07 -22.21
N ARG A 91 -4.05 -3.21 -22.31
CA ARG A 91 -4.58 -4.40 -23.00
C ARG A 91 -5.92 -4.82 -22.40
N ARG A 92 -5.99 -4.95 -21.07
CA ARG A 92 -7.20 -5.37 -20.37
C ARG A 92 -8.33 -4.34 -20.48
N ARG A 93 -8.00 -3.04 -20.48
CA ARG A 93 -8.99 -1.98 -20.75
C ARG A 93 -9.62 -2.13 -22.13
N LEU A 94 -8.80 -2.36 -23.17
CA LEU A 94 -9.30 -2.58 -24.54
C LEU A 94 -10.21 -3.81 -24.66
N GLU A 95 -9.83 -4.93 -24.02
CA GLU A 95 -10.69 -6.13 -23.95
C GLU A 95 -12.05 -5.86 -23.29
N LEU A 96 -12.13 -4.87 -22.42
CA LEU A 96 -13.36 -4.43 -21.72
C LEU A 96 -14.10 -3.31 -22.47
N GLY A 97 -13.68 -2.96 -23.69
CA GLY A 97 -14.28 -1.87 -24.47
C GLY A 97 -13.90 -0.46 -24.00
N LEU A 98 -12.95 -0.33 -23.07
CA LEU A 98 -12.45 0.94 -22.55
C LEU A 98 -11.28 1.44 -23.40
N THR A 99 -11.59 1.98 -24.59
CA THR A 99 -10.59 2.63 -25.44
C THR A 99 -10.03 3.89 -24.77
N ASP A 100 -8.90 4.38 -25.27
CA ASP A 100 -8.28 5.58 -24.70
C ASP A 100 -9.20 6.80 -24.88
N GLU A 101 -10.01 6.86 -25.94
CA GLU A 101 -11.04 7.89 -26.18
C GLU A 101 -12.21 7.77 -25.19
N VAL A 102 -12.71 6.54 -24.95
CA VAL A 102 -13.77 6.29 -23.97
C VAL A 102 -13.32 6.69 -22.58
N CYS A 103 -12.10 6.29 -22.19
CA CYS A 103 -11.50 6.66 -20.92
C CYS A 103 -11.33 8.19 -20.80
N ALA A 104 -10.86 8.88 -21.85
CA ALA A 104 -10.70 10.33 -21.83
C ALA A 104 -12.04 11.06 -21.64
N ARG A 105 -13.09 10.66 -22.38
CA ARG A 105 -14.45 11.19 -22.21
C ARG A 105 -14.99 10.93 -20.80
N ALA A 106 -14.77 9.73 -20.28
CA ALA A 106 -15.18 9.35 -18.94
C ALA A 106 -14.51 10.19 -17.84
N LEU A 107 -13.26 10.64 -18.01
CA LEU A 107 -12.63 11.54 -17.04
C LEU A 107 -13.34 12.90 -16.94
N GLY A 108 -13.89 13.39 -18.05
CA GLY A 108 -14.73 14.60 -18.07
C GLY A 108 -16.05 14.35 -17.35
N ALA A 109 -16.75 13.29 -17.75
CA ALA A 109 -18.02 12.88 -17.15
C ALA A 109 -17.91 12.62 -15.64
N LEU A 110 -16.84 11.98 -15.17
CA LEU A 110 -16.59 11.76 -13.74
C LEU A 110 -16.52 13.08 -12.95
N ARG A 111 -15.95 14.14 -13.52
CA ARG A 111 -15.89 15.47 -12.87
C ARG A 111 -17.25 16.14 -12.78
N GLU A 112 -18.15 15.83 -13.71
CA GLU A 112 -19.51 16.34 -13.72
C GLU A 112 -20.41 15.60 -12.72
N VAL A 113 -20.32 14.25 -12.67
CA VAL A 113 -21.28 13.43 -11.91
C VAL A 113 -20.91 13.23 -10.44
N LEU A 114 -19.63 13.37 -10.08
CA LEU A 114 -19.13 13.21 -8.70
C LEU A 114 -19.18 14.53 -7.92
N THR A 115 -20.39 15.05 -7.72
CA THR A 115 -20.67 16.23 -6.89
C THR A 115 -20.67 15.91 -5.38
N GLU A 116 -20.85 14.64 -5.04
CA GLU A 116 -20.77 14.08 -3.70
C GLU A 116 -20.13 12.68 -3.76
N PRO A 117 -19.76 12.06 -2.62
CA PRO A 117 -19.28 10.69 -2.63
C PRO A 117 -20.35 9.71 -3.13
N LEU A 118 -20.02 8.92 -4.15
CA LEU A 118 -20.93 7.95 -4.77
C LEU A 118 -20.38 6.53 -4.69
N THR A 119 -21.24 5.56 -4.44
CA THR A 119 -20.92 4.14 -4.60
C THR A 119 -20.63 3.81 -6.07
N LYS A 120 -19.89 2.72 -6.31
CA LYS A 120 -19.59 2.28 -7.69
C LYS A 120 -20.87 2.11 -8.56
N PRO A 121 -21.96 1.49 -8.08
CA PRO A 121 -23.21 1.42 -8.86
C PRO A 121 -23.81 2.79 -9.19
N GLU A 122 -23.79 3.74 -8.26
CA GLU A 122 -24.27 5.11 -8.51
C GLU A 122 -23.40 5.83 -9.54
N VAL A 123 -22.07 5.66 -9.49
CA VAL A 123 -21.17 6.18 -10.53
C VAL A 123 -21.52 5.61 -11.90
N VAL A 124 -21.74 4.29 -12.00
CA VAL A 124 -22.12 3.65 -13.27
C VAL A 124 -23.45 4.20 -13.80
N ALA A 125 -24.45 4.34 -12.94
CA ALA A 125 -25.75 4.89 -13.33
C ALA A 125 -25.62 6.33 -13.85
N ARG A 126 -24.95 7.21 -13.10
CA ARG A 126 -24.80 8.62 -13.52
C ARG A 126 -23.94 8.79 -14.76
N LEU A 127 -22.90 7.96 -14.94
CA LEU A 127 -22.10 7.96 -16.17
C LEU A 127 -22.95 7.57 -17.38
N ALA A 128 -23.90 6.64 -17.24
CA ALA A 128 -24.83 6.29 -18.31
C ALA A 128 -25.73 7.48 -18.69
N ASP A 129 -26.25 8.23 -17.70
CA ASP A 129 -27.10 9.40 -17.92
C ASP A 129 -26.40 10.51 -18.73
N VAL A 130 -25.07 10.62 -18.61
CA VAL A 130 -24.24 11.59 -19.37
C VAL A 130 -23.54 10.97 -20.58
N GLY A 131 -24.00 9.82 -21.07
CA GLY A 131 -23.56 9.23 -22.34
C GLY A 131 -22.26 8.40 -22.28
N VAL A 132 -21.89 7.90 -21.10
CA VAL A 132 -20.77 6.97 -20.88
C VAL A 132 -21.28 5.67 -20.24
N PRO A 133 -22.07 4.87 -20.96
CA PRO A 133 -22.60 3.62 -20.42
C PRO A 133 -21.47 2.60 -20.17
N LEU A 134 -21.57 1.88 -19.06
CA LEU A 134 -20.68 0.78 -18.70
C LEU A 134 -21.54 -0.43 -18.35
N ASP A 135 -21.10 -1.62 -18.74
CA ASP A 135 -21.76 -2.85 -18.31
C ASP A 135 -21.38 -3.18 -16.85
N PRO A 136 -22.31 -3.09 -15.88
CA PRO A 136 -22.04 -3.37 -14.47
C PRO A 136 -21.73 -4.85 -14.18
N ALA A 137 -22.09 -5.76 -15.09
CA ALA A 137 -21.79 -7.19 -14.96
C ALA A 137 -20.33 -7.53 -15.33
N THR A 138 -19.59 -6.58 -15.92
CA THR A 138 -18.20 -6.76 -16.31
C THR A 138 -17.23 -6.10 -15.34
N ALA A 139 -15.93 -6.30 -15.56
CA ALA A 139 -14.89 -5.57 -14.83
C ALA A 139 -14.71 -4.11 -15.31
N ALA A 140 -15.42 -3.66 -16.36
CA ALA A 140 -15.20 -2.34 -16.95
C ALA A 140 -15.35 -1.18 -15.93
N PRO A 141 -16.37 -1.13 -15.04
CA PRO A 141 -16.46 -0.07 -14.04
C PRO A 141 -15.24 0.01 -13.12
N ALA A 142 -14.73 -1.15 -12.67
CA ALA A 142 -13.56 -1.19 -11.79
C ALA A 142 -12.29 -0.71 -12.52
N TYR A 143 -12.10 -1.11 -13.79
CA TYR A 143 -10.96 -0.68 -14.59
C TYR A 143 -11.01 0.79 -14.97
N LEU A 144 -12.21 1.34 -15.22
CA LEU A 144 -12.36 2.77 -15.48
C LEU A 144 -12.06 3.61 -14.23
N LEU A 145 -12.57 3.21 -13.06
CA LEU A 145 -12.28 3.89 -11.80
C LEU A 145 -10.80 3.82 -11.43
N ALA A 146 -10.15 2.67 -11.65
CA ALA A 146 -8.71 2.53 -11.50
C ALA A 146 -7.94 3.43 -12.50
N TYR A 147 -8.38 3.52 -13.76
CA TYR A 147 -7.80 4.45 -14.73
C TYR A 147 -7.92 5.91 -14.25
N ALA A 148 -9.11 6.31 -13.79
CA ALA A 148 -9.34 7.66 -13.27
C ALA A 148 -8.51 7.97 -12.01
N ALA A 149 -8.32 6.99 -11.12
CA ALA A 149 -7.45 7.12 -9.95
C ALA A 149 -5.98 7.31 -10.35
N ASN A 150 -5.48 6.51 -11.30
CA ASN A 150 -4.12 6.67 -11.86
C ASN A 150 -3.95 7.93 -12.71
N LYS A 151 -5.04 8.63 -13.06
CA LYS A 151 -5.04 9.95 -13.70
C LYS A 151 -5.27 11.09 -12.70
N GLY A 152 -5.34 10.79 -11.40
CA GLY A 152 -5.54 11.79 -10.35
C GLY A 152 -6.90 12.48 -10.41
N VAL A 153 -7.93 11.79 -10.91
CA VAL A 153 -9.29 12.35 -11.02
C VAL A 153 -10.16 11.95 -9.83
N VAL A 154 -10.06 10.69 -9.40
CA VAL A 154 -10.90 10.15 -8.33
C VAL A 154 -10.05 9.51 -7.23
N VAL A 155 -10.61 9.48 -6.03
CA VAL A 155 -10.10 8.69 -4.90
C VAL A 155 -11.20 7.79 -4.38
N ALA A 156 -10.81 6.65 -3.81
CA ALA A 156 -11.74 5.74 -3.16
C ALA A 156 -11.91 6.13 -1.69
N GLY A 157 -13.13 6.08 -1.19
CA GLY A 157 -13.45 5.91 0.23
C GLY A 157 -13.48 4.42 0.60
N GLU A 158 -14.24 4.08 1.63
CA GLU A 158 -14.47 2.68 2.00
C GLU A 158 -15.30 1.94 0.92
N SER A 159 -16.46 2.51 0.54
CA SER A 159 -17.38 1.96 -0.45
C SER A 159 -17.78 2.97 -1.55
N THR A 160 -17.31 4.21 -1.43
CA THR A 160 -17.65 5.33 -2.33
C THR A 160 -16.43 5.83 -3.08
N TYR A 161 -16.66 6.69 -4.07
CA TYR A 161 -15.68 7.40 -4.87
C TYR A 161 -16.03 8.89 -4.83
N ARG A 162 -15.01 9.74 -4.82
CA ARG A 162 -15.15 11.20 -4.90
C ARG A 162 -14.04 11.76 -5.77
N LEU A 163 -14.17 13.01 -6.19
CA LEU A 163 -13.08 13.70 -6.89
C LEU A 163 -11.87 13.84 -5.98
N LEU A 164 -10.68 13.63 -6.54
CA LEU A 164 -9.44 14.02 -5.89
C LEU A 164 -9.39 15.56 -5.87
N PRO A 165 -9.36 16.21 -4.69
CA PRO A 165 -9.17 17.66 -4.66
C PRO A 165 -7.82 18.00 -5.29
N ARG A 166 -7.76 19.06 -6.11
CA ARG A 166 -6.53 19.47 -6.79
C ARG A 166 -5.41 19.68 -5.77
N ALA A 167 -4.27 19.01 -5.99
CA ALA A 167 -3.06 19.21 -5.21
C ALA A 167 -2.13 20.12 -6.01
N ASP A 168 -1.53 21.11 -5.36
CA ASP A 168 -0.40 21.83 -5.91
C ASP A 168 0.87 21.04 -5.56
N ASP A 169 1.18 20.02 -6.37
CA ASP A 169 2.29 19.13 -6.06
C ASP A 169 3.44 19.37 -7.05
N GLU A 170 4.61 19.72 -6.50
CA GLU A 170 5.86 19.76 -7.24
C GLU A 170 6.23 18.32 -7.67
N PRO A 171 6.42 18.07 -8.99
CA PRO A 171 6.80 16.75 -9.47
C PRO A 171 8.08 16.26 -8.80
N ARG A 172 8.07 15.01 -8.31
CA ARG A 172 9.24 14.34 -7.75
C ARG A 172 9.60 13.11 -8.60
N GLY A 173 10.90 12.90 -8.80
CA GLY A 173 11.41 11.83 -9.66
C GLY A 173 11.61 10.49 -8.93
N VAL A 174 12.07 9.48 -9.67
CA VAL A 174 12.34 8.12 -9.17
C VAL A 174 13.33 8.13 -7.98
N ALA A 175 14.35 8.99 -8.00
CA ALA A 175 15.31 9.09 -6.90
C ALA A 175 14.68 9.45 -5.54
N GLU A 176 13.64 10.30 -5.53
CA GLU A 176 12.90 10.58 -4.28
C GLU A 176 12.11 9.35 -3.82
N LEU A 177 11.46 8.65 -4.76
CA LEU A 177 10.75 7.41 -4.44
C LEU A 177 11.71 6.35 -3.85
N VAL A 178 12.93 6.26 -4.38
CA VAL A 178 14.00 5.40 -3.86
C VAL A 178 14.38 5.82 -2.44
N ARG A 179 14.61 7.12 -2.17
CA ARG A 179 14.91 7.60 -0.81
C ARG A 179 13.80 7.24 0.19
N ARG A 180 12.53 7.43 -0.20
CA ARG A 180 11.37 7.07 0.63
C ARG A 180 11.27 5.57 0.87
N TYR A 181 11.57 4.77 -0.15
CA TYR A 181 11.64 3.32 -0.03
C TYR A 181 12.75 2.90 0.93
N LEU A 182 13.99 3.34 0.73
CA LEU A 182 15.12 2.96 1.58
C LEU A 182 14.97 3.43 3.04
N ARG A 183 14.23 4.52 3.29
CA ARG A 183 13.88 4.94 4.66
C ARG A 183 13.11 3.89 5.43
N ALA A 184 12.23 3.13 4.78
CA ALA A 184 11.39 2.11 5.41
C ALA A 184 11.91 0.68 5.21
N TYR A 185 12.51 0.41 4.04
CA TYR A 185 12.85 -0.92 3.55
C TYR A 185 14.35 -1.10 3.31
N GLY A 186 15.20 -0.12 3.60
CA GLY A 186 16.65 -0.30 3.53
C GLY A 186 17.18 -1.23 4.65
N PRO A 187 18.26 -2.00 4.40
CA PRO A 187 18.97 -2.16 3.13
C PRO A 187 18.19 -2.96 2.08
N ALA A 188 18.28 -2.58 0.80
CA ALA A 188 17.58 -3.24 -0.31
C ALA A 188 18.30 -3.10 -1.65
N THR A 189 18.04 -4.03 -2.57
CA THR A 189 18.64 -4.04 -3.92
C THR A 189 17.87 -3.17 -4.92
N VAL A 190 18.48 -2.93 -6.08
CA VAL A 190 17.81 -2.30 -7.24
C VAL A 190 16.63 -3.16 -7.70
N GLU A 191 16.80 -4.48 -7.63
CA GLU A 191 15.80 -5.49 -8.00
C GLU A 191 14.59 -5.46 -7.03
N ASP A 192 14.83 -5.30 -5.73
CA ASP A 192 13.77 -5.15 -4.72
C ASP A 192 12.96 -3.87 -4.98
N PHE A 193 13.64 -2.74 -5.19
CA PHE A 193 12.95 -1.48 -5.47
C PHE A 193 12.16 -1.53 -6.78
N THR A 194 12.72 -2.15 -7.83
CA THR A 194 12.05 -2.30 -9.13
C THR A 194 10.77 -3.11 -8.97
N ALA A 195 10.85 -4.26 -8.30
CA ALA A 195 9.70 -5.11 -8.05
C ALA A 195 8.66 -4.43 -7.15
N TRP A 196 9.10 -3.73 -6.10
CA TRP A 196 8.21 -3.03 -5.18
C TRP A 196 7.51 -1.84 -5.85
N SER A 197 8.24 -0.94 -6.50
CA SER A 197 7.66 0.26 -7.09
C SER A 197 6.78 -0.05 -8.31
N GLY A 198 7.21 -1.03 -9.11
CA GLY A 198 6.66 -1.30 -10.43
C GLY A 198 7.10 -0.29 -11.49
N VAL A 199 8.06 0.59 -11.20
CA VAL A 199 8.70 1.49 -12.18
C VAL A 199 9.50 0.64 -13.17
N PRO A 200 9.52 0.99 -14.47
CA PRO A 200 10.33 0.27 -15.45
C PRO A 200 11.81 0.25 -15.06
N GLU A 201 12.46 -0.92 -15.19
CA GLU A 201 13.86 -1.11 -14.78
C GLU A 201 14.84 -0.09 -15.38
N PRO A 202 14.74 0.34 -16.66
CA PRO A 202 15.63 1.37 -17.19
C PRO A 202 15.56 2.70 -16.43
N ASP A 203 14.35 3.13 -16.03
CA ASP A 203 14.15 4.37 -15.27
C ASP A 203 14.67 4.23 -13.84
N VAL A 204 14.59 3.03 -13.26
CA VAL A 204 15.19 2.73 -11.95
C VAL A 204 16.71 2.81 -12.04
N ARG A 205 17.35 2.11 -12.99
CA ARG A 205 18.81 2.08 -13.12
C ARG A 205 19.41 3.45 -13.44
N ALA A 206 18.64 4.34 -14.05
CA ALA A 206 19.04 5.73 -14.27
C ALA A 206 19.03 6.59 -12.99
N ALA A 207 18.37 6.15 -11.92
CA ALA A 207 18.12 6.93 -10.70
C ALA A 207 18.56 6.23 -9.39
N PHE A 208 19.03 4.99 -9.44
CA PHE A 208 19.40 4.17 -8.27
C PHE A 208 20.47 3.13 -8.66
N PRO A 209 21.62 3.05 -7.94
CA PRO A 209 22.06 3.85 -6.78
C PRO A 209 22.44 5.30 -7.11
N PHE A 210 22.53 6.14 -6.06
CA PHE A 210 23.09 7.50 -6.10
C PHE A 210 24.14 7.66 -4.98
N ASP A 211 25.01 8.67 -5.12
CA ASP A 211 26.32 8.75 -4.43
C ASP A 211 26.28 8.69 -2.89
N ASP A 212 25.21 9.19 -2.29
CA ASP A 212 25.02 9.33 -0.85
C ASP A 212 24.41 8.07 -0.17
N LEU A 213 24.36 6.94 -0.88
CA LEU A 213 23.99 5.63 -0.33
C LEU A 213 25.20 4.84 0.16
N VAL A 214 24.98 4.01 1.18
CA VAL A 214 25.99 3.08 1.69
C VAL A 214 25.55 1.64 1.45
N GLU A 215 26.51 0.74 1.25
CA GLU A 215 26.23 -0.69 1.10
C GLU A 215 26.00 -1.34 2.48
N GLY A 216 24.85 -1.98 2.64
CA GLY A 216 24.48 -2.81 3.78
C GLY A 216 24.47 -4.30 3.42
N LYS A 217 24.05 -5.16 4.36
CA LYS A 217 24.14 -6.63 4.21
C LYS A 217 23.32 -7.23 3.05
N HIS A 218 22.38 -6.48 2.48
CA HIS A 218 21.44 -6.95 1.44
C HIS A 218 21.28 -5.94 0.29
N GLY A 219 22.17 -4.95 0.21
CA GLY A 219 22.10 -3.89 -0.80
C GLY A 219 22.19 -2.51 -0.17
N TRP A 220 21.65 -1.51 -0.84
CA TRP A 220 21.85 -0.10 -0.49
C TRP A 220 20.98 0.34 0.68
N GLN A 221 21.51 1.21 1.53
CA GLN A 221 20.78 1.87 2.62
C GLN A 221 21.18 3.34 2.76
N LEU A 222 20.36 4.11 3.49
CA LEU A 222 20.68 5.48 3.83
C LEU A 222 21.75 5.52 4.95
N PRO A 223 22.61 6.56 5.02
CA PRO A 223 23.70 6.65 6.00
C PRO A 223 23.28 6.70 7.48
N THR A 224 21.99 6.83 7.79
CA THR A 224 21.48 7.05 9.16
C THR A 224 20.60 5.89 9.67
N THR A 225 20.69 4.71 9.06
CA THR A 225 19.88 3.56 9.46
C THR A 225 20.62 2.74 10.51
N ASP A 226 20.55 3.17 11.78
CA ASP A 226 21.17 2.44 12.88
C ASP A 226 20.47 1.10 13.14
N ALA A 227 21.26 0.04 13.26
CA ALA A 227 20.77 -1.23 13.79
C ALA A 227 20.30 -1.02 15.24
N THR A 228 19.13 -1.56 15.56
CA THR A 228 18.58 -1.55 16.92
C THR A 228 18.51 -2.99 17.39
N ASP A 229 19.07 -3.27 18.56
CA ASP A 229 18.90 -4.58 19.20
C ASP A 229 17.42 -4.81 19.48
N LEU A 230 16.95 -5.98 19.07
CA LEU A 230 15.58 -6.42 19.28
C LEU A 230 15.61 -7.54 20.31
N ASP A 231 14.71 -7.47 21.28
CA ASP A 231 14.59 -8.46 22.34
C ASP A 231 13.13 -8.90 22.47
N GLY A 232 12.79 -10.00 21.80
CA GLY A 232 11.50 -10.66 21.92
C GLY A 232 10.31 -9.90 21.33
N THR A 233 10.51 -8.89 20.48
CA THR A 233 9.39 -8.11 19.93
C THR A 233 8.57 -8.94 18.95
N VAL A 234 7.30 -9.19 19.28
CA VAL A 234 6.33 -9.93 18.44
C VAL A 234 5.39 -8.97 17.72
N ARG A 235 5.10 -9.22 16.43
CA ARG A 235 4.06 -8.52 15.66
C ARG A 235 3.21 -9.48 14.83
N LEU A 236 1.89 -9.36 14.94
CA LEU A 236 0.93 -10.11 14.10
C LEU A 236 0.54 -9.27 12.87
N LEU A 237 1.21 -9.50 11.76
CA LEU A 237 0.99 -8.75 10.53
C LEU A 237 -0.15 -9.35 9.72
N GLY A 238 -1.04 -8.50 9.23
CA GLY A 238 -2.20 -8.91 8.43
C GLY A 238 -1.84 -9.36 7.01
N PRO A 239 -2.84 -9.77 6.21
CA PRO A 239 -2.66 -9.96 4.77
C PRO A 239 -2.11 -8.68 4.12
N PHE A 240 -1.37 -8.86 3.02
CA PHE A 240 -0.80 -7.77 2.22
C PHE A 240 0.11 -6.79 2.99
N ASP A 241 0.68 -7.21 4.12
CA ASP A 241 1.58 -6.36 4.88
C ASP A 241 2.89 -6.09 4.12
N THR A 242 3.35 -4.84 4.19
CA THR A 242 4.54 -4.41 3.45
C THR A 242 5.85 -5.02 3.95
N PHE A 243 5.85 -5.70 5.11
CA PHE A 243 7.05 -6.31 5.67
C PHE A 243 7.70 -7.31 4.70
N LEU A 244 6.90 -8.22 4.13
CA LEU A 244 7.39 -9.16 3.10
C LEU A 244 7.22 -8.64 1.67
N LEU A 245 6.21 -7.79 1.42
CA LEU A 245 5.95 -7.25 0.08
C LEU A 245 6.92 -6.14 -0.33
N GLY A 246 7.73 -5.64 0.60
CA GLY A 246 8.79 -4.67 0.35
C GLY A 246 9.98 -5.22 -0.44
N TYR A 247 10.12 -6.54 -0.54
CA TYR A 247 11.33 -7.19 -1.05
C TYR A 247 10.98 -8.32 -2.02
N THR A 248 11.85 -8.55 -3.00
CA THR A 248 11.82 -9.74 -3.85
C THR A 248 12.54 -10.89 -3.15
N ASP A 249 13.77 -10.63 -2.68
CA ASP A 249 14.51 -11.57 -1.85
C ASP A 249 14.15 -11.33 -0.38
N ARG A 250 13.64 -12.38 0.27
CA ARG A 250 13.13 -12.31 1.64
C ARG A 250 13.98 -13.10 2.61
N THR A 251 15.15 -13.56 2.20
CA THR A 251 16.06 -14.38 3.02
C THR A 251 16.49 -13.67 4.30
N LEU A 252 16.54 -12.33 4.30
CA LEU A 252 16.75 -11.54 5.52
C LEU A 252 15.59 -11.61 6.53
N LEU A 253 14.38 -11.90 6.08
CA LEU A 253 13.15 -11.77 6.88
C LEU A 253 12.49 -13.13 7.14
N LEU A 254 12.74 -14.11 6.29
CA LEU A 254 12.07 -15.39 6.24
C LEU A 254 13.11 -16.46 5.95
N ASP A 255 13.27 -17.37 6.91
CA ASP A 255 14.14 -18.53 6.76
C ASP A 255 13.75 -19.33 5.51
N PRO A 256 14.71 -19.64 4.61
CA PRO A 256 14.43 -20.46 3.43
C PRO A 256 13.74 -21.80 3.73
N LEU A 257 13.98 -22.39 4.91
CA LEU A 257 13.30 -23.62 5.35
C LEU A 257 11.80 -23.41 5.58
N HIS A 258 11.40 -22.20 5.98
CA HIS A 258 10.01 -21.82 6.26
C HIS A 258 9.31 -21.19 5.06
N ALA A 259 10.06 -20.72 4.05
CA ALA A 259 9.51 -20.02 2.89
C ALA A 259 8.36 -20.77 2.17
N PRO A 260 8.40 -22.10 1.98
CA PRO A 260 7.29 -22.85 1.36
C PRO A 260 5.99 -22.84 2.17
N LEU A 261 6.04 -22.53 3.48
CA LEU A 261 4.90 -22.56 4.40
C LEU A 261 4.26 -21.18 4.58
N VAL A 262 4.88 -20.11 4.05
CA VAL A 262 4.45 -18.73 4.24
C VAL A 262 4.01 -18.15 2.90
N GLN A 263 2.74 -17.75 2.81
CA GLN A 263 2.26 -16.97 1.68
C GLN A 263 2.76 -15.53 1.84
N THR A 264 3.47 -14.99 0.83
CA THR A 264 4.04 -13.63 0.90
C THR A 264 3.00 -12.56 1.21
N ALA A 265 1.80 -12.66 0.64
CA ALA A 265 0.71 -11.72 0.88
C ALA A 265 -0.25 -12.18 2.00
N GLY A 266 0.08 -13.27 2.71
CA GLY A 266 -0.71 -13.81 3.80
C GLY A 266 -0.34 -13.22 5.16
N PRO A 267 -1.20 -13.40 6.18
CA PRO A 267 -0.88 -13.00 7.54
C PRO A 267 0.29 -13.82 8.11
N HIS A 268 1.18 -13.15 8.83
CA HIS A 268 2.38 -13.75 9.39
C HIS A 268 2.77 -13.12 10.73
N ILE A 269 3.57 -13.85 11.51
CA ILE A 269 4.05 -13.45 12.83
C ILE A 269 5.54 -13.17 12.70
N VAL A 270 5.94 -11.95 13.08
CA VAL A 270 7.33 -11.53 13.11
C VAL A 270 7.82 -11.50 14.54
N VAL A 271 8.98 -12.10 14.80
CA VAL A 271 9.73 -12.00 16.06
C VAL A 271 11.13 -11.49 15.74
N ASP A 272 11.49 -10.34 16.28
CA ASP A 272 12.82 -9.71 16.10
C ASP A 272 13.28 -9.62 14.64
N GLY A 273 12.34 -9.32 13.75
CA GLY A 273 12.58 -9.12 12.32
C GLY A 273 12.59 -10.40 11.49
N GLN A 274 12.32 -11.56 12.11
CA GLN A 274 12.19 -12.84 11.43
C GLN A 274 10.75 -13.32 11.46
N VAL A 275 10.25 -13.85 10.35
CA VAL A 275 8.97 -14.55 10.32
C VAL A 275 9.11 -15.87 11.08
N ARG A 276 8.33 -16.03 12.15
CA ARG A 276 8.33 -17.21 13.03
C ARG A 276 7.01 -17.96 13.07
N GLY A 277 6.01 -17.51 12.32
CA GLY A 277 4.73 -18.20 12.23
C GLY A 277 3.81 -17.58 11.20
N THR A 278 2.71 -18.28 10.93
CA THR A 278 1.54 -17.72 10.24
C THR A 278 0.36 -17.67 11.20
N TRP A 279 -0.65 -16.90 10.83
CA TRP A 279 -1.90 -16.91 11.59
C TRP A 279 -3.09 -16.72 10.67
N ARG A 280 -4.27 -17.10 11.15
CA ARG A 280 -5.54 -16.87 10.48
C ARG A 280 -6.64 -16.62 11.50
N ARG A 281 -7.70 -15.91 11.09
CA ARG A 281 -8.92 -15.81 11.89
C ARG A 281 -9.83 -17.00 11.59
N ARG A 282 -10.35 -17.64 12.63
CA ARG A 282 -11.35 -18.71 12.52
C ARG A 282 -12.30 -18.62 13.71
N ASP A 283 -13.61 -18.56 13.45
CA ASP A 283 -14.67 -18.55 14.47
C ASP A 283 -14.46 -17.46 15.54
N GLY A 284 -14.07 -16.26 15.10
CA GLY A 284 -13.81 -15.12 15.99
C GLY A 284 -12.47 -15.17 16.75
N ARG A 285 -11.64 -16.19 16.53
CA ARG A 285 -10.35 -16.40 17.22
C ARG A 285 -9.17 -16.28 16.27
N VAL A 286 -8.01 -15.95 16.81
CA VAL A 286 -6.72 -16.06 16.10
C VAL A 286 -6.19 -17.48 16.28
N VAL A 287 -5.90 -18.15 15.17
CA VAL A 287 -5.26 -19.47 15.13
C VAL A 287 -3.85 -19.28 14.61
N VAL A 288 -2.86 -19.68 15.40
CA VAL A 288 -1.43 -19.54 15.11
C VAL A 288 -0.87 -20.87 14.60
N GLU A 289 -0.06 -20.80 13.55
CA GLU A 289 0.79 -21.90 13.08
C GLU A 289 2.25 -21.49 13.29
N GLN A 290 2.90 -22.12 14.25
CA GLN A 290 4.23 -21.76 14.71
C GLN A 290 5.31 -22.45 13.87
N LEU A 291 6.30 -21.69 13.41
CA LEU A 291 7.44 -22.17 12.61
C LEU A 291 8.76 -22.06 13.39
N GLY A 292 8.84 -21.20 14.39
CA GLY A 292 9.99 -21.09 15.31
C GLY A 292 9.58 -20.57 16.68
N HIS A 293 10.53 -20.28 17.57
CA HIS A 293 10.19 -19.75 18.90
C HIS A 293 9.41 -18.42 18.79
N ILE A 294 8.31 -18.31 19.54
CA ILE A 294 7.50 -17.09 19.69
C ILE A 294 7.26 -16.88 21.19
N PRO A 295 7.65 -15.72 21.75
CA PRO A 295 7.33 -15.38 23.14
C PRO A 295 5.82 -15.31 23.37
N VAL A 296 5.29 -16.15 24.27
CA VAL A 296 3.83 -16.32 24.47
C VAL A 296 3.18 -15.05 25.01
N SER A 297 3.80 -14.37 25.99
CA SER A 297 3.25 -13.16 26.59
C SER A 297 3.06 -12.03 25.58
N GLU A 298 4.03 -11.84 24.68
CA GLU A 298 3.96 -10.82 23.62
C GLU A 298 2.98 -11.22 22.51
N LEU A 299 2.88 -12.53 22.22
CA LEU A 299 1.91 -13.06 21.28
C LEU A 299 0.47 -12.80 21.75
N ASP A 300 0.17 -13.03 23.03
CA ASP A 300 -1.17 -12.82 23.59
C ASP A 300 -1.60 -11.35 23.48
N VAL A 301 -0.70 -10.41 23.77
CA VAL A 301 -0.93 -8.95 23.59
C VAL A 301 -1.26 -8.60 22.13
N GLU A 302 -0.50 -9.16 21.18
CA GLU A 302 -0.78 -8.94 19.75
C GLU A 302 -2.10 -9.57 19.30
N VAL A 303 -2.47 -10.74 19.82
CA VAL A 303 -3.77 -11.38 19.54
C VAL A 303 -4.92 -10.52 20.04
N GLU A 304 -4.85 -10.03 21.27
CA GLU A 304 -5.85 -9.11 21.82
C GLU A 304 -5.95 -7.82 20.99
N SER A 305 -4.80 -7.26 20.61
CA SER A 305 -4.73 -6.07 19.74
C SER A 305 -5.39 -6.31 18.37
N VAL A 306 -5.13 -7.46 17.72
CA VAL A 306 -5.77 -7.85 16.45
C VAL A 306 -7.29 -7.92 16.62
N LEU A 307 -7.77 -8.61 17.66
CA LEU A 307 -9.20 -8.81 17.90
C LEU A 307 -9.92 -7.51 18.27
N ALA A 308 -9.26 -6.59 18.96
CA ALA A 308 -9.81 -5.27 19.28
C ALA A 308 -9.94 -4.37 18.04
N TRP A 309 -9.15 -4.62 16.99
CA TRP A 309 -9.19 -3.82 15.76
C TRP A 309 -10.27 -4.27 14.76
N ILE A 310 -10.56 -5.57 14.67
CA ILE A 310 -11.46 -6.16 13.66
C ILE A 310 -12.85 -6.47 14.19
#